data_AF-R9H533-F1
#
_entry.id   AF-R9H533-F1
#
_cell.length_a   1.000
_cell.length_b   1.000
_cell.length_c   1.000
_cell.angle_alpha   90.00
_cell.angle_beta   90.00
_cell.angle_gamma   90.00
#
_symmetry.space_group_name_H-M   'P 1'
#
loop_
_entity.id
_entity.type
_entity.pdbx_description
1 polymer ?
#
loop_
_entity_poly.entity_id
_entity_poly.type
_entity_poly.pdbx_seq_one_letter_code
_entity_poly.pdbx_strand_id
1 'polypeptide(L)'
;MKNFTYRSIDEKENLEAILRRRRRKLNRQQMISGFILATIVIIVLLYCGRKIYYTEFDGYIHLDVNYIRAPYNIYLDNIYVSQGEIVHKGDTLFSYFIMDWLVKTANPNDEPEIRARHRNLTLQYTSTSQQISVLDVRIAELKKQIVTEGHNIQFGLSDNAHKLDLERELLEAEAQKKALHNELGVLRGLLRETDYNNSAIIENKGQLQVYENPNPNLARDNRRYYISNKDAFIVNTHAPNHMVFFEKEPIVSLQHLDLQANNLQVAAYIPMDKVHLIDNNMSAEVIVNDEVSFSAHVVMKGVRSELIPEHLRSFFARGNTALIAILKPDEGQVIPFWSATSGLPVKVRINNIRFGDDRTIQNSEMLYEVGRGIVTSIPNPELQKTVRESIEATEKPERANKGTTVPDIGNAGRFRIITNVFQREENAVQRVAQLCDRNLPASAKMYRSGRWYVYCSMHDTLEEAREALDNLVRTTREYNDAWILDTHKPEKK
;
A
#
# COMPACT_ATOMS: atom_id res chain seq x y z
N MET A 1 -60.07 -8.23 100.14
CA MET A 1 -59.88 -7.93 98.70
C MET A 1 -58.53 -7.22 98.52
N LYS A 2 -57.83 -7.55 97.42
CA LYS A 2 -56.52 -7.05 96.94
C LYS A 2 -55.28 -7.83 97.38
N ASN A 3 -55.07 -8.98 96.74
CA ASN A 3 -53.77 -9.62 96.64
C ASN A 3 -53.07 -9.09 95.38
N PHE A 4 -52.06 -8.23 95.59
CA PHE A 4 -51.07 -7.89 94.59
C PHE A 4 -50.15 -9.09 94.39
N THR A 5 -50.14 -9.68 93.21
CA THR A 5 -49.15 -10.69 92.81
C THR A 5 -47.98 -10.00 92.10
N TYR A 6 -46.81 -10.11 92.71
CA TYR A 6 -45.52 -9.75 92.13
C TYR A 6 -45.30 -10.57 90.84
N ARG A 7 -45.21 -9.90 89.68
CA ARG A 7 -44.62 -10.50 88.48
C ARG A 7 -43.10 -10.49 88.65
N SER A 8 -42.50 -11.67 88.60
CA SER A 8 -41.07 -11.90 88.77
C SER A 8 -40.24 -11.08 87.77
N ILE A 9 -39.09 -10.61 88.26
CA ILE A 9 -38.11 -9.80 87.52
C ILE A 9 -37.47 -10.59 86.36
N ASP A 10 -37.50 -11.92 86.41
CA ASP A 10 -36.87 -12.83 85.43
C ASP A 10 -37.56 -12.89 84.05
N GLU A 11 -38.88 -12.64 83.95
CA GLU A 11 -39.56 -12.64 82.64
C GLU A 11 -39.26 -11.38 81.82
N LYS A 12 -38.99 -10.25 82.49
CA LYS A 12 -38.64 -8.98 81.81
C LYS A 12 -37.22 -9.00 81.27
N GLU A 13 -36.26 -9.58 82.01
CA GLU A 13 -34.89 -9.72 81.52
C GLU A 13 -34.77 -10.71 80.36
N ASN A 14 -35.55 -11.80 80.37
CA ASN A 14 -35.58 -12.75 79.26
C ASN A 14 -36.21 -12.16 77.99
N LEU A 15 -37.29 -11.36 78.11
CA LEU A 15 -37.87 -10.65 76.97
C LEU A 15 -36.91 -9.58 76.39
N GLU A 16 -36.19 -8.84 77.25
CA GLU A 16 -35.18 -7.88 76.80
C GLU A 16 -33.97 -8.57 76.15
N ALA A 17 -33.53 -9.71 76.67
CA ALA A 17 -32.43 -10.49 76.09
C ALA A 17 -32.79 -11.10 74.73
N ILE A 18 -34.04 -11.56 74.57
CA ILE A 18 -34.57 -12.07 73.30
C ILE A 18 -34.72 -10.95 72.28
N LEU A 19 -35.20 -9.76 72.68
CA LEU A 19 -35.28 -8.58 71.82
C LEU A 19 -33.88 -8.06 71.40
N ARG A 20 -32.90 -8.01 72.31
CA ARG A 20 -31.51 -7.63 71.97
C ARG A 20 -30.83 -8.63 71.02
N ARG A 21 -31.08 -9.94 71.18
CA ARG A 21 -30.56 -10.97 70.24
C ARG A 21 -31.19 -10.87 68.85
N ARG A 22 -32.50 -10.58 68.74
CA ARG A 22 -33.17 -10.36 67.44
C ARG A 22 -32.68 -9.08 66.75
N ARG A 23 -32.53 -7.98 67.49
CA ARG A 23 -32.06 -6.68 66.96
C ARG A 23 -30.64 -6.74 66.39
N ARG A 24 -29.73 -7.48 67.03
CA ARG A 24 -28.35 -7.67 66.53
C ARG A 24 -28.27 -8.54 65.27
N LYS A 25 -29.12 -9.56 65.11
CA LYS A 25 -29.17 -10.39 63.88
C LYS A 25 -29.81 -9.64 62.70
N LEU A 26 -30.87 -8.86 62.96
CA LEU A 26 -31.50 -7.99 61.95
C LEU A 26 -30.55 -6.90 61.45
N ASN A 27 -29.81 -6.23 62.34
CA ASN A 27 -28.82 -5.22 61.93
C ASN A 27 -27.70 -5.79 61.04
N ARG A 28 -27.28 -7.05 61.26
CA ARG A 28 -26.23 -7.69 60.46
C ARG A 28 -26.74 -8.10 59.07
N GLN A 29 -27.97 -8.61 58.97
CA GLN A 29 -28.60 -8.93 57.68
C GLN A 29 -28.94 -7.66 56.87
N GLN A 30 -29.41 -6.59 57.53
CA GLN A 30 -29.68 -5.30 56.88
C GLN A 30 -28.41 -4.61 56.39
N MET A 31 -27.29 -4.73 57.11
CA MET A 31 -25.99 -4.26 56.61
C MET A 31 -25.53 -5.03 55.36
N ILE A 32 -25.70 -6.36 55.34
CA ILE A 32 -25.32 -7.18 54.19
C ILE A 32 -26.21 -6.87 52.97
N SER A 33 -27.52 -6.76 53.15
CA SER A 33 -28.43 -6.38 52.06
C SER A 33 -28.20 -4.94 51.58
N GLY A 34 -27.86 -4.03 52.50
CA GLY A 34 -27.50 -2.65 52.16
C GLY A 34 -26.22 -2.57 51.32
N PHE A 35 -25.20 -3.38 51.64
CA PHE A 35 -23.95 -3.43 50.89
C PHE A 35 -24.15 -3.99 49.47
N ILE A 36 -24.97 -5.04 49.32
CA ILE A 36 -25.32 -5.61 48.01
C ILE A 36 -26.12 -4.61 47.17
N LEU A 37 -27.09 -3.91 47.77
CA LEU A 37 -27.88 -2.91 47.06
C LEU A 37 -27.03 -1.70 46.64
N ALA A 38 -26.10 -1.26 47.50
CA ALA A 38 -25.16 -0.20 47.16
C ALA A 38 -24.23 -0.59 46.00
N THR A 39 -23.74 -1.84 45.96
CA THR A 39 -22.92 -2.33 44.84
C THR A 39 -23.71 -2.38 43.54
N ILE A 40 -24.97 -2.82 43.57
CA ILE A 40 -25.84 -2.79 42.38
C ILE A 40 -26.07 -1.36 41.90
N VAL A 41 -26.36 -0.42 42.81
CA VAL A 41 -26.55 0.99 42.46
C VAL A 41 -25.29 1.62 41.86
N ILE A 42 -24.12 1.31 42.40
CA ILE A 42 -22.82 1.77 41.85
C ILE A 42 -22.60 1.19 40.45
N ILE A 43 -22.88 -0.09 40.23
CA ILE A 43 -22.77 -0.72 38.89
C ILE A 43 -23.74 -0.07 37.90
N VAL A 44 -24.98 0.20 38.32
CA VAL A 44 -25.99 0.86 37.47
C VAL A 44 -25.59 2.31 37.16
N LEU A 45 -25.05 3.05 38.13
CA LEU A 45 -24.55 4.41 37.91
C LEU A 45 -23.33 4.42 36.99
N LEU A 46 -22.41 3.47 37.14
CA LEU A 46 -21.28 3.29 36.22
C LEU A 46 -21.75 2.94 34.81
N TYR A 47 -22.76 2.07 34.69
CA TYR A 47 -23.34 1.68 33.41
C TYR A 47 -24.04 2.85 32.71
N CYS A 48 -24.89 3.60 33.43
CA CYS A 48 -25.53 4.81 32.91
C CYS A 48 -24.51 5.90 32.57
N GLY A 49 -23.52 6.13 33.45
CA GLY A 49 -22.46 7.10 33.22
C GLY A 49 -21.66 6.79 31.96
N ARG A 50 -21.28 5.52 31.76
CA ARG A 50 -20.61 5.06 30.54
C ARG A 50 -21.47 5.30 29.29
N LYS A 51 -22.78 5.06 29.35
CA LYS A 51 -23.69 5.27 28.21
C LYS A 51 -23.92 6.74 27.84
N ILE A 52 -23.74 7.66 28.79
CA ILE A 52 -23.82 9.11 28.57
C ILE A 52 -22.49 9.64 28.01
N TYR A 53 -21.38 9.05 28.45
CA TYR A 53 -20.04 9.50 28.07
C TYR A 53 -19.63 9.06 26.66
N TYR A 54 -20.05 7.87 26.24
CA TYR A 54 -19.71 7.28 24.95
C TYR A 54 -20.95 7.11 24.08
N THR A 55 -20.91 7.66 22.88
CA THR A 55 -21.93 7.40 21.86
C THR A 55 -21.37 6.40 20.86
N GLU A 56 -22.04 5.24 20.75
CA GLU A 56 -21.65 4.17 19.84
C GLU A 56 -22.59 4.18 18.62
N PHE A 57 -22.00 4.09 17.44
CA PHE A 57 -22.66 4.05 16.13
C PHE A 57 -22.15 2.84 15.36
N ASP A 58 -23.02 2.23 14.55
CA ASP A 58 -22.60 1.17 13.64
C ASP A 58 -22.13 1.78 12.32
N GLY A 59 -21.09 1.21 11.72
CA GLY A 59 -20.53 1.69 10.47
C GLY A 59 -19.88 0.59 9.64
N TYR A 60 -19.43 0.96 8.45
CA TYR A 60 -18.65 0.12 7.56
C TYR A 60 -17.40 0.83 7.09
N ILE A 61 -16.35 0.06 6.87
CA ILE A 61 -15.17 0.54 6.17
C ILE A 61 -15.47 0.58 4.68
N HIS A 62 -15.22 1.73 4.07
CA HIS A 62 -15.27 1.93 2.64
C HIS A 62 -13.85 2.15 2.13
N LEU A 63 -13.47 1.37 1.14
CA LEU A 63 -12.20 1.51 0.46
C LEU A 63 -12.43 1.39 -1.03
N ASP A 64 -11.87 2.34 -1.78
CA ASP A 64 -12.04 2.41 -3.23
C ASP A 64 -11.18 1.34 -3.90
N VAL A 65 -11.83 0.54 -4.76
CA VAL A 65 -11.15 -0.44 -5.60
C VAL A 65 -10.85 0.21 -6.94
N ASN A 66 -9.59 0.13 -7.36
CA ASN A 66 -9.16 0.65 -8.66
C ASN A 66 -9.38 -0.40 -9.74
N TYR A 67 -10.07 -0.01 -10.81
CA TYR A 67 -10.32 -0.89 -11.95
C TYR A 67 -9.33 -0.56 -13.07
N ILE A 68 -8.48 -1.52 -13.43
CA ILE A 68 -7.75 -1.45 -14.69
C ILE A 68 -8.74 -1.77 -15.80
N ARG A 69 -8.91 -0.81 -16.70
CA ARG A 69 -9.80 -0.91 -17.86
C ARG A 69 -9.00 -1.01 -19.15
N ALA A 70 -9.57 -1.65 -20.15
CA ALA A 70 -8.99 -1.71 -21.48
C ALA A 70 -8.88 -0.29 -22.07
N PRO A 71 -7.68 0.17 -22.47
CA PRO A 71 -7.49 1.50 -23.04
C PRO A 71 -8.03 1.60 -24.48
N TYR A 72 -8.10 0.46 -25.18
CA TYR A 72 -8.54 0.31 -26.56
C TYR A 72 -9.31 -1.01 -26.70
N ASN A 73 -9.80 -1.29 -27.90
CA ASN A 73 -10.22 -2.64 -28.25
C ASN A 73 -8.98 -3.54 -28.27
N ILE A 74 -8.92 -4.49 -27.34
CA ILE A 74 -7.77 -5.36 -27.15
C ILE A 74 -8.17 -6.83 -27.25
N TYR A 75 -7.24 -7.65 -27.71
CA TYR A 75 -7.27 -9.09 -27.51
C TYR A 75 -6.33 -9.42 -26.35
N LEU A 76 -6.88 -10.00 -25.30
CA LEU A 76 -6.12 -10.40 -24.12
C LEU A 76 -5.43 -11.74 -24.38
N ASP A 77 -4.10 -11.78 -24.29
CA ASP A 77 -3.34 -13.02 -24.48
C ASP A 77 -3.36 -13.83 -23.20
N ASN A 78 -2.60 -13.39 -22.20
CA ASN A 78 -2.47 -14.08 -20.92
C ASN A 78 -2.57 -13.10 -19.76
N ILE A 79 -3.31 -13.48 -18.74
CA ILE A 79 -3.27 -12.86 -17.41
C ILE A 79 -2.29 -13.67 -16.55
N TYR A 80 -1.33 -12.99 -15.96
CA TYR A 80 -0.27 -13.62 -15.16
C TYR A 80 -0.60 -13.66 -13.67
N VAL A 81 -1.69 -13.01 -13.28
CA VAL A 81 -2.00 -12.75 -11.89
C VAL A 81 -3.33 -13.36 -11.47
N SER A 82 -3.38 -13.83 -10.23
CA SER A 82 -4.56 -14.49 -9.67
C SER A 82 -5.26 -13.63 -8.63
N GLN A 83 -6.53 -13.92 -8.37
CA GLN A 83 -7.27 -13.29 -7.27
C GLN A 83 -6.60 -13.60 -5.94
N GLY A 84 -6.38 -12.56 -5.11
CA GLY A 84 -5.75 -12.69 -3.79
C GLY A 84 -4.23 -12.59 -3.80
N GLU A 85 -3.60 -12.39 -4.96
CA GLU A 85 -2.16 -12.22 -5.07
C GLU A 85 -1.74 -10.76 -4.80
N ILE A 86 -0.56 -10.59 -4.19
CA ILE A 86 0.08 -9.30 -3.99
C ILE A 86 1.01 -9.05 -5.16
N VAL A 87 0.83 -7.92 -5.83
CA VAL A 87 1.68 -7.48 -6.94
C VAL A 87 2.52 -6.30 -6.50
N HIS A 88 3.77 -6.30 -6.93
CA HIS A 88 4.68 -5.20 -6.72
C HIS A 88 4.76 -4.31 -7.96
N LYS A 89 5.21 -3.07 -7.74
CA LYS A 89 5.51 -2.16 -8.84
C LYS A 89 6.54 -2.79 -9.78
N GLY A 90 6.21 -2.89 -11.06
CA GLY A 90 7.06 -3.51 -12.07
C GLY A 90 6.62 -4.92 -12.49
N ASP A 91 5.72 -5.55 -11.74
CA ASP A 91 5.20 -6.87 -12.10
C ASP A 91 4.25 -6.78 -13.29
N THR A 92 4.31 -7.77 -14.19
CA THR A 92 3.43 -7.86 -15.36
C THR A 92 2.09 -8.44 -14.94
N LEU A 93 1.00 -7.68 -15.13
CA LEU A 93 -0.35 -8.13 -14.79
C LEU A 93 -0.94 -9.00 -15.90
N PHE A 94 -0.92 -8.48 -17.13
CA PHE A 94 -1.43 -9.19 -18.30
C PHE A 94 -0.72 -8.75 -19.58
N SER A 95 -0.80 -9.62 -20.59
CA SER A 95 -0.33 -9.36 -21.94
C SER A 95 -1.52 -9.22 -22.88
N TYR A 96 -1.43 -8.29 -23.83
CA TYR A 96 -2.51 -7.98 -24.75
C TYR A 96 -1.99 -7.54 -26.12
N PHE A 97 -2.89 -7.58 -27.10
CA PHE A 97 -2.71 -7.07 -28.45
C PHE A 97 -3.77 -6.01 -28.74
N ILE A 98 -3.42 -4.97 -29.49
CA ILE A 98 -4.42 -4.02 -29.99
C ILE A 98 -5.16 -4.68 -31.15
N MET A 99 -6.49 -4.71 -31.06
CA MET A 99 -7.32 -5.42 -32.03
C MET A 99 -7.17 -4.85 -33.44
N ASP A 100 -7.13 -3.52 -33.58
CA ASP A 100 -6.98 -2.82 -34.86
C ASP A 100 -5.72 -3.25 -35.63
N TRP A 101 -4.71 -3.79 -34.95
CA TRP A 101 -3.47 -4.24 -35.57
C TRP A 101 -3.57 -5.68 -36.09
N LEU A 102 -4.50 -6.45 -35.54
CA LEU A 102 -4.76 -7.84 -35.90
C LEU A 102 -5.75 -7.95 -37.06
N VAL A 103 -6.62 -6.95 -37.23
CA VAL A 103 -7.59 -6.91 -38.32
C VAL A 103 -6.89 -6.52 -39.62
N LYS A 104 -6.83 -7.47 -40.57
CA LYS A 104 -6.59 -7.12 -41.98
C LYS A 104 -7.85 -6.42 -42.48
N THR A 105 -7.73 -5.13 -42.79
CA THR A 105 -8.84 -4.38 -43.37
C THR A 105 -9.32 -5.07 -44.65
N ALA A 106 -10.65 -5.19 -44.81
CA ALA A 106 -11.24 -5.73 -46.04
C ALA A 106 -10.89 -4.86 -47.27
N ASN A 107 -10.62 -3.57 -47.03
CA ASN A 107 -10.13 -2.61 -48.00
C ASN A 107 -8.67 -2.23 -47.66
N PRO A 108 -7.69 -2.60 -48.51
CA PRO A 108 -6.29 -2.25 -48.31
C PRO A 108 -5.98 -0.74 -48.30
N ASN A 109 -6.92 0.09 -48.79
CA ASN A 109 -6.76 1.54 -48.87
C ASN A 109 -7.28 2.28 -47.64
N ASP A 110 -8.02 1.62 -46.74
CA ASP A 110 -8.51 2.25 -45.52
C ASP A 110 -7.43 2.25 -44.44
N GLU A 111 -7.14 3.44 -43.90
CA GLU A 111 -6.20 3.62 -42.79
C GLU A 111 -6.80 3.03 -41.49
N PRO A 112 -6.07 2.18 -40.74
CA PRO A 112 -6.53 1.69 -39.44
C PRO A 112 -6.76 2.85 -38.46
N GLU A 113 -7.84 2.81 -37.67
CA GLU A 113 -8.21 3.87 -36.73
C GLU A 113 -7.07 4.26 -35.78
N ILE A 114 -6.34 3.27 -35.27
CA ILE A 114 -5.17 3.48 -34.41
C ILE A 114 -4.05 4.29 -35.06
N ARG A 115 -3.88 4.23 -36.39
CA ARG A 115 -2.85 5.00 -37.13
C ARG A 115 -3.28 6.47 -37.27
N ALA A 116 -4.56 6.70 -37.58
CA ALA A 116 -5.14 8.03 -37.56
C ALA A 116 -5.03 8.66 -36.16
N ARG A 117 -5.29 7.86 -35.11
CA ARG A 117 -5.12 8.27 -33.71
C ARG A 117 -3.65 8.58 -33.36
N HIS A 118 -2.70 7.75 -33.78
CA HIS A 118 -1.27 8.02 -33.60
C HIS A 118 -0.86 9.36 -34.24
N ARG A 119 -1.28 9.62 -35.48
CA ARG A 119 -1.02 10.90 -36.16
C ARG A 119 -1.59 12.08 -35.37
N ASN A 120 -2.82 11.97 -34.89
CA ASN A 120 -3.45 13.02 -34.08
C ASN A 120 -2.70 13.25 -32.76
N LEU A 121 -2.27 12.18 -32.08
CA LEU A 121 -1.47 12.27 -30.86
C LEU A 121 -0.11 12.94 -31.13
N THR A 122 0.52 12.65 -32.26
CA THR A 122 1.78 13.30 -32.67
C THR A 122 1.59 14.80 -32.89
N LEU A 123 0.50 15.19 -33.56
CA LEU A 123 0.15 16.61 -33.73
C LEU A 123 -0.12 17.30 -32.38
N GLN A 124 -0.85 16.66 -31.48
CA GLN A 124 -1.08 17.20 -30.13
C GLN A 124 0.22 17.32 -29.35
N TYR A 125 1.06 16.28 -29.34
CA TYR A 125 2.34 16.28 -28.64
C TYR A 125 3.27 17.39 -29.14
N THR A 126 3.37 17.57 -30.46
CA THR A 126 4.19 18.63 -31.05
C THR A 126 3.64 20.02 -30.72
N SER A 127 2.33 20.23 -30.80
CA SER A 127 1.66 21.47 -30.40
C SER A 127 1.91 21.79 -28.92
N THR A 128 1.69 20.84 -28.01
CA THR A 128 1.93 21.02 -26.56
C THR A 128 3.40 21.30 -26.27
N SER A 129 4.33 20.62 -26.96
CA SER A 129 5.77 20.90 -26.84
C SER A 129 6.12 22.32 -27.30
N GLN A 130 5.50 22.81 -28.36
CA GLN A 130 5.69 24.19 -28.83
C GLN A 130 5.14 25.19 -27.81
N GLN A 131 3.97 24.95 -27.22
CA GLN A 131 3.41 25.81 -26.17
C GLN A 131 4.34 25.90 -24.94
N ILE A 132 4.95 24.79 -24.53
CA ILE A 132 5.96 24.79 -23.46
C ILE A 132 7.15 25.69 -23.83
N SER A 133 7.64 25.61 -25.06
CA SER A 133 8.76 26.46 -25.51
C SER A 133 8.40 27.96 -25.51
N VAL A 134 7.15 28.31 -25.83
CA VAL A 134 6.67 29.69 -25.76
C VAL A 134 6.59 30.17 -24.30
N LEU A 135 6.08 29.33 -23.39
CA LEU A 135 6.06 29.63 -21.96
C LEU A 135 7.46 29.80 -21.38
N ASP A 136 8.44 29.04 -21.84
CA ASP A 136 9.84 29.18 -21.42
C ASP A 136 10.40 30.56 -21.75
N VAL A 137 10.14 31.05 -22.96
CA VAL A 137 10.53 32.41 -23.37
C VAL A 137 9.79 33.46 -22.53
N ARG A 138 8.49 33.28 -22.29
CA ARG A 138 7.71 34.20 -21.45
C ARG A 138 8.24 34.25 -20.01
N ILE A 139 8.54 33.11 -19.41
CA ILE A 139 9.10 33.03 -18.04
C ILE A 139 10.46 33.71 -17.98
N ALA A 140 11.31 33.52 -18.99
CA ALA A 140 12.62 34.18 -19.05
C ALA A 140 12.48 35.71 -19.14
N GLU A 141 11.54 36.21 -19.95
CA GLU A 141 11.26 37.64 -20.08
C GLU A 141 10.68 38.22 -18.77
N LEU A 142 9.70 37.54 -18.14
CA LEU A 142 9.15 37.94 -16.85
C LEU A 142 10.25 38.02 -15.77
N LYS A 143 11.16 37.04 -15.71
CA LYS A 143 12.31 37.05 -14.79
C LYS A 143 13.20 38.26 -15.03
N LYS A 144 13.47 38.61 -16.30
CA LYS A 144 14.26 39.78 -16.66
C LYS A 144 13.55 41.08 -16.24
N GLN A 145 12.25 41.18 -16.49
CA GLN A 145 11.44 42.34 -16.10
C GLN A 145 11.42 42.53 -14.58
N ILE A 146 11.27 41.46 -13.79
CA ILE A 146 11.31 41.52 -12.32
C ILE A 146 12.67 42.07 -11.83
N VAL A 147 13.78 41.67 -12.46
CA VAL A 147 15.12 42.19 -12.12
C VAL A 147 15.23 43.68 -12.46
N THR A 148 14.78 44.08 -13.65
CA THR A 148 14.76 45.49 -14.06
C THR A 148 13.89 46.34 -13.14
N GLU A 149 12.70 45.87 -12.79
CA GLU A 149 11.81 46.55 -11.84
C GLU A 149 12.43 46.63 -10.45
N GLY A 150 13.13 45.58 -9.99
CA GLY A 150 13.89 45.62 -8.75
C GLY A 150 14.93 46.74 -8.71
N HIS A 151 15.66 46.95 -9.82
CA HIS A 151 16.57 48.08 -9.96
C HIS A 151 15.82 49.43 -10.00
N ASN A 152 14.71 49.53 -10.73
CA ASN A 152 13.90 50.75 -10.80
C ASN A 152 13.34 51.16 -9.43
N ILE A 153 12.88 50.20 -8.62
CA ILE A 153 12.44 50.43 -7.25
C ILE A 153 13.59 50.96 -6.38
N GLN A 154 14.80 50.42 -6.53
CA GLN A 154 15.98 50.90 -5.80
C GLN A 154 16.33 52.36 -6.14
N PHE A 155 16.11 52.77 -7.38
CA PHE A 155 16.31 54.16 -7.84
C PHE A 155 15.10 55.08 -7.58
N GLY A 156 14.00 54.57 -7.01
CA GLY A 156 12.78 55.34 -6.77
C GLY A 156 11.99 55.68 -8.03
N LEU A 157 12.19 54.91 -9.11
CA LEU A 157 11.55 55.10 -10.41
C LEU A 157 10.27 54.26 -10.59
N SER A 158 10.03 53.27 -9.72
CA SER A 158 8.90 52.35 -9.80
C SER A 158 8.41 51.94 -8.39
N ASP A 159 7.22 51.35 -8.33
CA ASP A 159 6.52 50.94 -7.11
C ASP A 159 6.53 49.41 -6.92
N ASN A 160 6.39 48.95 -5.66
CA ASN A 160 6.34 47.52 -5.33
C ASN A 160 5.13 46.78 -5.92
N ALA A 161 4.03 47.47 -6.21
CA ALA A 161 2.81 46.83 -6.71
C ALA A 161 3.04 46.17 -8.08
N HIS A 162 3.71 46.87 -9.00
CA HIS A 162 4.01 46.35 -10.33
C HIS A 162 4.93 45.12 -10.29
N LYS A 163 5.90 45.12 -9.36
CA LYS A 163 6.74 43.95 -9.12
C LYS A 163 5.95 42.75 -8.62
N LEU A 164 5.00 42.95 -7.70
CA LEU A 164 4.13 41.87 -7.19
C LEU A 164 3.24 41.29 -8.29
N ASP A 165 2.74 42.13 -9.20
CA ASP A 165 1.96 41.67 -10.34
C ASP A 165 2.79 40.81 -11.30
N LEU A 166 4.03 41.23 -11.60
CA LEU A 166 4.97 40.41 -12.41
C LEU A 166 5.34 39.09 -11.72
N GLU A 167 5.54 39.10 -10.41
CA GLU A 167 5.79 37.87 -9.63
C GLU A 167 4.58 36.93 -9.66
N ARG A 168 3.36 37.47 -9.60
CA ARG A 168 2.13 36.69 -9.76
C ARG A 168 2.03 36.09 -11.16
N GLU A 169 2.25 36.87 -12.21
CA GLU A 169 2.25 36.36 -13.59
C GLU A 169 3.29 35.26 -13.81
N LEU A 170 4.46 35.39 -13.19
CA LEU A 170 5.51 34.37 -13.22
C LEU A 170 5.03 33.06 -12.59
N LEU A 171 4.39 33.13 -11.41
CA LEU A 171 3.84 31.94 -10.75
C LEU A 171 2.74 31.28 -11.58
N GLU A 172 1.86 32.07 -12.19
CA GLU A 172 0.81 31.56 -13.08
C GLU A 172 1.41 30.87 -14.32
N ALA A 173 2.44 31.47 -14.95
CA ALA A 173 3.14 30.89 -16.09
C ALA A 173 3.90 29.60 -15.72
N GLU A 174 4.57 29.56 -14.56
CA GLU A 174 5.26 28.37 -14.07
C GLU A 174 4.27 27.23 -13.75
N ALA A 175 3.10 27.55 -13.18
CA ALA A 175 2.03 26.58 -12.95
C ALA A 175 1.47 26.02 -14.26
N GLN A 176 1.23 26.87 -15.26
CA GLN A 176 0.79 26.45 -16.60
C GLN A 176 1.83 25.54 -17.26
N LYS A 177 3.12 25.91 -17.21
CA LYS A 177 4.20 25.07 -17.75
C LYS A 177 4.21 23.69 -17.08
N LYS A 178 4.07 23.63 -15.76
CA LYS A 178 4.00 22.36 -15.02
C LYS A 178 2.81 21.50 -15.45
N ALA A 179 1.64 22.11 -15.67
CA ALA A 179 0.47 21.42 -16.17
C ALA A 179 0.69 20.81 -17.57
N LEU A 180 1.24 21.60 -18.51
CA LEU A 180 1.55 21.10 -19.86
C LEU A 180 2.63 20.01 -19.86
N HIS A 181 3.61 20.09 -18.96
CA HIS A 181 4.60 19.02 -18.80
C HIS A 181 3.97 17.68 -18.38
N ASN A 182 3.00 17.72 -17.49
CA ASN A 182 2.26 16.52 -17.08
C ASN A 182 1.46 15.95 -18.27
N GLU A 183 0.79 16.82 -19.03
CA GLU A 183 0.06 16.43 -20.24
C GLU A 183 0.98 15.79 -21.28
N LEU A 184 2.16 16.36 -21.51
CA LEU A 184 3.18 15.81 -22.42
C LEU A 184 3.64 14.42 -21.97
N GLY A 185 3.76 14.20 -20.65
CA GLY A 185 4.03 12.88 -20.07
C GLY A 185 2.97 11.83 -20.45
N VAL A 186 1.69 12.22 -20.37
CA VAL A 186 0.55 11.36 -20.77
C VAL A 186 0.56 11.11 -22.28
N LEU A 187 0.69 12.16 -23.08
CA LEU A 187 0.74 12.05 -24.55
C LEU A 187 1.90 11.18 -25.02
N ARG A 188 3.06 11.25 -24.36
CA ARG A 188 4.21 10.38 -24.64
C ARG A 188 3.90 8.91 -24.36
N GLY A 189 3.19 8.62 -23.27
CA GLY A 189 2.72 7.27 -22.95
C GLY A 189 1.81 6.74 -24.04
N LEU A 190 0.78 7.52 -24.41
CA LEU A 190 -0.17 7.18 -25.48
C LEU A 190 0.52 7.04 -26.85
N LEU A 191 1.55 7.83 -27.13
CA LEU A 191 2.34 7.72 -28.36
C LEU A 191 3.08 6.39 -28.42
N ARG A 192 3.76 6.00 -27.34
CA ARG A 192 4.40 4.67 -27.23
C ARG A 192 3.37 3.54 -27.35
N GLU A 193 2.17 3.78 -26.86
CA GLU A 193 1.04 2.85 -27.01
C GLU A 193 0.36 2.89 -28.39
N THR A 194 0.68 3.82 -29.27
CA THR A 194 0.11 3.82 -30.63
C THR A 194 1.17 3.62 -31.69
N ASP A 195 2.43 3.64 -31.28
CA ASP A 195 3.60 3.44 -32.13
C ASP A 195 3.60 2.04 -32.72
N TYR A 196 3.46 2.00 -34.04
CA TYR A 196 3.31 0.78 -34.81
C TYR A 196 4.62 0.44 -35.50
N ASN A 197 5.43 -0.40 -34.85
CA ASN A 197 6.61 -0.98 -35.48
C ASN A 197 6.17 -2.12 -36.40
N ASN A 198 5.90 -1.80 -37.65
CA ASN A 198 5.56 -2.83 -38.60
C ASN A 198 6.17 -2.62 -39.98
N SER A 199 7.32 -3.25 -40.15
CA SER A 199 7.95 -3.54 -41.42
C SER A 199 7.48 -4.87 -42.05
N ALA A 200 6.55 -5.62 -41.41
CA ALA A 200 6.27 -7.01 -41.79
C ALA A 200 4.87 -7.32 -42.36
N ILE A 201 3.88 -6.40 -42.31
CA ILE A 201 2.53 -6.66 -42.88
C ILE A 201 2.43 -6.13 -44.32
N ILE A 202 3.25 -6.66 -45.22
CA ILE A 202 3.00 -6.52 -46.66
C ILE A 202 2.49 -7.84 -47.28
N GLU A 203 2.65 -9.01 -46.64
CA GLU A 203 2.54 -10.28 -47.38
C GLU A 203 1.61 -11.36 -46.81
N ASN A 204 0.40 -11.04 -46.32
CA ASN A 204 -0.59 -12.11 -46.14
C ASN A 204 -1.98 -11.70 -46.59
N LYS A 205 -2.18 -11.58 -47.90
CA LYS A 205 -3.51 -11.55 -48.51
C LYS A 205 -4.17 -12.93 -48.34
N GLY A 206 -5.31 -12.99 -47.66
CA GLY A 206 -6.24 -14.13 -47.79
C GLY A 206 -6.50 -15.02 -46.56
N GLN A 207 -6.01 -14.69 -45.35
CA GLN A 207 -6.43 -15.43 -44.15
C GLN A 207 -7.53 -14.68 -43.40
N LEU A 208 -8.65 -15.41 -43.20
CA LEU A 208 -9.84 -14.99 -42.47
C LEU A 208 -9.49 -14.40 -41.09
N GLN A 209 -10.38 -13.50 -40.66
CA GLN A 209 -10.44 -12.84 -39.35
C GLN A 209 -9.78 -13.67 -38.23
N VAL A 210 -8.60 -13.21 -37.81
CA VAL A 210 -7.78 -13.90 -36.81
C VAL A 210 -8.27 -13.52 -35.41
N TYR A 211 -9.50 -13.90 -35.08
CA TYR A 211 -10.00 -13.82 -33.70
C TYR A 211 -9.69 -15.08 -32.88
N GLU A 212 -9.36 -16.19 -33.54
CA GLU A 212 -9.17 -17.49 -32.86
C GLU A 212 -7.71 -17.84 -32.52
N ASN A 213 -6.70 -17.29 -33.22
CA ASN A 213 -5.30 -17.53 -32.87
C ASN A 213 -4.33 -16.57 -33.61
N PRO A 214 -3.89 -15.44 -33.00
CA PRO A 214 -2.89 -14.59 -33.62
C PRO A 214 -1.62 -15.40 -33.88
N ASN A 215 -1.20 -15.47 -35.15
CA ASN A 215 -0.02 -16.24 -35.57
C ASN A 215 1.18 -15.91 -34.65
N PRO A 216 1.82 -16.91 -34.00
CA PRO A 216 2.83 -16.70 -32.95
C PRO A 216 4.00 -15.79 -33.37
N ASN A 217 4.29 -15.71 -34.68
CA ASN A 217 5.33 -14.83 -35.23
C ASN A 217 4.88 -13.38 -35.42
N LEU A 218 3.62 -13.12 -35.79
CA LEU A 218 3.01 -11.77 -35.78
C LEU A 218 2.77 -11.27 -34.34
N ALA A 219 2.62 -12.22 -33.42
CA ALA A 219 2.24 -12.01 -32.03
C ALA A 219 3.42 -11.75 -31.08
N ARG A 220 4.67 -11.65 -31.54
CA ARG A 220 5.81 -11.29 -30.67
C ARG A 220 6.07 -9.80 -30.64
N ASP A 221 6.18 -9.16 -31.80
CA ASP A 221 6.57 -7.74 -31.90
C ASP A 221 5.42 -6.79 -31.50
N ASN A 222 4.18 -7.22 -31.68
CA ASN A 222 2.98 -6.42 -31.36
C ASN A 222 2.38 -6.75 -29.99
N ARG A 223 3.00 -7.66 -29.23
CA ARG A 223 2.54 -8.01 -27.89
C ARG A 223 2.94 -6.95 -26.90
N ARG A 224 1.98 -6.55 -26.08
CA ARG A 224 2.20 -5.56 -25.04
C ARG A 224 1.92 -6.12 -23.69
N TYR A 225 2.58 -5.52 -22.71
CA TYR A 225 2.47 -5.93 -21.31
C TYR A 225 1.96 -4.75 -20.52
N TYR A 226 0.91 -5.00 -19.74
CA TYR A 226 0.49 -4.07 -18.72
C TYR A 226 1.29 -4.35 -17.45
N ILE A 227 2.02 -3.35 -16.99
CA ILE A 227 2.92 -3.43 -15.84
C ILE A 227 2.28 -2.68 -14.67
N SER A 228 2.31 -3.26 -13.47
CA SER A 228 1.81 -2.61 -12.28
C SER A 228 2.61 -1.35 -11.94
N ASN A 229 1.90 -0.25 -11.67
CA ASN A 229 2.50 1.05 -11.34
C ASN A 229 2.78 1.23 -9.84
N LYS A 230 2.14 0.43 -8.99
CA LYS A 230 2.16 0.51 -7.53
C LYS A 230 2.03 -0.88 -6.91
N ASP A 231 2.44 -1.00 -5.66
CA ASP A 231 2.20 -2.22 -4.89
C ASP A 231 0.70 -2.32 -4.58
N ALA A 232 0.10 -3.46 -4.90
CA ALA A 232 -1.33 -3.65 -4.81
C ALA A 232 -1.71 -5.10 -4.51
N PHE A 233 -2.91 -5.28 -3.97
CA PHE A 233 -3.58 -6.55 -3.79
C PHE A 233 -4.64 -6.72 -4.88
N ILE A 234 -4.69 -7.91 -5.51
CA ILE A 234 -5.67 -8.18 -6.56
C ILE A 234 -6.97 -8.65 -5.93
N VAL A 235 -8.01 -7.83 -6.08
CA VAL A 235 -9.34 -8.08 -5.50
C VAL A 235 -10.11 -9.10 -6.34
N ASN A 236 -10.06 -8.93 -7.67
CA ASN A 236 -10.75 -9.80 -8.62
C ASN A 236 -10.16 -9.62 -10.03
N THR A 237 -10.14 -10.70 -10.79
CA THR A 237 -9.76 -10.75 -12.20
C THR A 237 -11.03 -11.01 -13.00
N HIS A 238 -11.53 -10.00 -13.71
CA HIS A 238 -12.79 -10.08 -14.44
C HIS A 238 -12.65 -10.79 -15.79
N ALA A 239 -11.43 -10.76 -16.34
CA ALA A 239 -11.18 -11.24 -17.68
C ALA A 239 -10.70 -12.70 -17.71
N PRO A 240 -11.26 -13.57 -18.58
CA PRO A 240 -10.65 -14.84 -18.93
C PRO A 240 -9.54 -14.64 -19.98
N ASN A 241 -8.60 -15.59 -20.04
CA ASN A 241 -7.54 -15.59 -21.06
C ASN A 241 -8.12 -15.74 -22.47
N HIS A 242 -7.41 -15.21 -23.48
CA HIS A 242 -7.76 -15.34 -24.90
C HIS A 242 -9.13 -14.78 -25.29
N MET A 243 -9.54 -13.67 -24.66
CA MET A 243 -10.79 -12.98 -24.98
C MET A 243 -10.57 -11.54 -25.47
N VAL A 244 -11.55 -11.05 -26.22
CA VAL A 244 -11.62 -9.67 -26.69
C VAL A 244 -12.27 -8.78 -25.63
N PHE A 245 -11.67 -7.64 -25.38
CA PHE A 245 -12.20 -6.60 -24.52
C PHE A 245 -12.34 -5.30 -25.30
N PHE A 246 -13.48 -4.64 -25.12
CA PHE A 246 -13.74 -3.33 -25.72
C PHE A 246 -13.21 -2.20 -24.83
N GLU A 247 -13.03 -1.02 -25.44
CA GLU A 247 -12.60 0.18 -24.71
C GLU A 247 -13.42 0.40 -23.42
N LYS A 248 -12.72 0.63 -22.30
CA LYS A 248 -13.25 0.89 -20.94
C LYS A 248 -13.81 -0.31 -20.18
N GLU A 249 -13.78 -1.51 -20.74
CA GLU A 249 -14.16 -2.72 -20.01
C GLU A 249 -13.13 -3.05 -18.91
N PRO A 250 -13.57 -3.42 -17.69
CA PRO A 250 -12.68 -3.76 -16.60
C PRO A 250 -12.02 -5.13 -16.82
N ILE A 251 -10.70 -5.19 -16.65
CA ILE A 251 -9.89 -6.41 -16.82
C ILE A 251 -9.52 -6.97 -15.44
N VAL A 252 -8.89 -6.13 -14.62
CA VAL A 252 -8.41 -6.47 -13.28
C VAL A 252 -8.86 -5.39 -12.30
N SER A 253 -9.29 -5.79 -11.11
CA SER A 253 -9.57 -4.90 -10.00
C SER A 253 -8.48 -5.04 -8.94
N LEU A 254 -7.89 -3.91 -8.55
CA LEU A 254 -6.77 -3.83 -7.63
C LEU A 254 -7.04 -2.84 -6.51
N GLN A 255 -6.52 -3.18 -5.34
CA GLN A 255 -6.52 -2.34 -4.16
C GLN A 255 -5.05 -2.01 -3.87
N HIS A 256 -4.66 -0.73 -3.93
CA HIS A 256 -3.28 -0.37 -3.59
C HIS A 256 -2.96 -0.74 -2.14
N LEU A 257 -1.72 -1.14 -1.87
CA LEU A 257 -1.30 -1.40 -0.48
C LEU A 257 -1.25 -0.10 0.33
N ASP A 258 -1.04 1.04 -0.33
CA ASP A 258 -1.23 2.35 0.26
C ASP A 258 -2.72 2.70 0.38
N LEU A 259 -3.31 2.45 1.55
CA LEU A 259 -4.71 2.71 1.88
C LEU A 259 -5.11 4.19 1.75
N GLN A 260 -4.17 5.12 1.95
CA GLN A 260 -4.42 6.55 1.69
C GLN A 260 -4.70 6.81 0.20
N ALA A 261 -3.97 6.13 -0.69
CA ALA A 261 -4.19 6.22 -2.13
C ALA A 261 -5.53 5.60 -2.58
N ASN A 262 -6.13 4.72 -1.77
CA ASN A 262 -7.46 4.15 -2.04
C ASN A 262 -8.59 4.87 -1.28
N ASN A 263 -8.31 6.07 -0.74
CA ASN A 263 -9.33 6.88 -0.09
C ASN A 263 -10.09 6.10 0.98
N LEU A 264 -9.35 5.48 1.91
CA LEU A 264 -9.91 4.77 3.05
C LEU A 264 -10.82 5.69 3.88
N GLN A 265 -12.09 5.30 4.00
CA GLN A 265 -13.12 6.03 4.73
C GLN A 265 -13.90 5.08 5.62
N VAL A 266 -14.42 5.58 6.74
CA VAL A 266 -15.37 4.87 7.58
C VAL A 266 -16.72 5.57 7.46
N ALA A 267 -17.72 4.84 6.96
CA ALA A 267 -19.09 5.33 6.87
C ALA A 267 -19.85 4.91 8.13
N ALA A 268 -20.20 5.87 8.98
CA ALA A 268 -21.00 5.63 10.19
C ALA A 268 -22.48 5.98 9.96
N TYR A 269 -23.38 5.10 10.38
CA TYR A 269 -24.82 5.36 10.39
C TYR A 269 -25.23 6.01 11.70
N ILE A 270 -25.76 7.22 11.59
CA ILE A 270 -26.17 8.03 12.74
C ILE A 270 -27.70 8.12 12.74
N PRO A 271 -28.38 7.54 13.74
CA PRO A 271 -29.81 7.74 13.94
C PRO A 271 -30.16 9.23 14.09
N MET A 272 -31.29 9.66 13.51
CA MET A 272 -31.70 11.08 13.48
C MET A 272 -31.81 11.73 14.87
N ASP A 273 -32.18 10.96 15.90
CA ASP A 273 -32.25 11.39 17.29
C ASP A 273 -30.88 11.74 17.88
N LYS A 274 -29.79 11.14 17.37
CA LYS A 274 -28.42 11.30 17.87
C LYS A 274 -27.53 12.20 17.01
N VAL A 275 -28.08 12.78 15.95
CA VAL A 275 -27.33 13.66 15.03
C VAL A 275 -26.70 14.86 15.73
N HIS A 276 -27.32 15.38 16.80
CA HIS A 276 -26.81 16.51 17.57
C HIS A 276 -25.54 16.20 18.38
N LEU A 277 -25.16 14.92 18.52
CA LEU A 277 -24.00 14.48 19.29
C LEU A 277 -22.72 14.40 18.45
N ILE A 278 -22.79 14.73 17.15
CA ILE A 278 -21.68 14.63 16.21
C ILE A 278 -21.49 15.94 15.48
N ASP A 279 -20.25 16.42 15.45
CA ASP A 279 -19.82 17.62 14.75
C ASP A 279 -18.61 17.30 13.87
N ASN A 280 -18.36 18.16 12.90
CA ASN A 280 -17.20 18.04 12.02
C ASN A 280 -15.91 18.23 12.83
N ASN A 281 -14.86 17.51 12.45
CA ASN A 281 -13.55 17.50 13.09
C ASN A 281 -13.52 16.93 14.53
N MET A 282 -14.54 16.17 14.93
CA MET A 282 -14.50 15.40 16.17
C MET A 282 -13.70 14.10 15.99
N SER A 283 -12.89 13.77 16.99
CA SER A 283 -12.18 12.49 17.06
C SER A 283 -13.12 11.37 17.49
N ALA A 284 -13.01 10.24 16.81
CA ALA A 284 -13.78 9.03 17.00
C ALA A 284 -12.84 7.84 17.08
N GLU A 285 -13.15 6.91 17.98
CA GLU A 285 -12.49 5.62 18.05
C GLU A 285 -13.30 4.62 17.20
N VAL A 286 -12.68 4.04 16.17
CA VAL A 286 -13.28 3.00 15.34
C VAL A 286 -12.82 1.65 15.84
N ILE A 287 -13.77 0.85 16.31
CA ILE A 287 -13.54 -0.48 16.89
C ILE A 287 -13.94 -1.51 15.85
N VAL A 288 -12.96 -2.25 15.35
CA VAL A 288 -13.15 -3.30 14.35
C VAL A 288 -13.46 -4.63 15.02
N ASN A 289 -12.71 -4.95 16.08
CA ASN A 289 -12.90 -6.14 16.91
C ASN A 289 -12.49 -5.80 18.36
N ASP A 290 -12.69 -6.72 19.30
CA ASP A 290 -12.36 -6.53 20.72
C ASP A 290 -10.88 -6.18 20.95
N GLU A 291 -10.00 -6.55 20.01
CA GLU A 291 -8.55 -6.35 20.09
C GLU A 291 -8.02 -5.22 19.20
N VAL A 292 -8.81 -4.74 18.23
CA VAL A 292 -8.36 -3.76 17.22
C VAL A 292 -9.28 -2.55 17.21
N SER A 293 -8.74 -1.43 17.67
CA SER A 293 -9.33 -0.10 17.49
C SER A 293 -8.31 0.90 16.94
N PHE A 294 -8.78 1.87 16.18
CA PHE A 294 -7.97 2.96 15.62
C PHE A 294 -8.73 4.29 15.74
N SER A 295 -8.00 5.41 15.72
CA SER A 295 -8.62 6.73 15.83
C SER A 295 -8.85 7.35 14.45
N ALA A 296 -9.99 8.00 14.28
CA ALA A 296 -10.43 8.66 13.06
C ALA A 296 -11.08 9.99 13.41
N HIS A 297 -11.09 10.94 12.48
CA HIS A 297 -11.82 12.20 12.62
C HIS A 297 -13.01 12.29 11.67
N VAL A 298 -14.08 12.92 12.14
CA VAL A 298 -15.28 13.18 11.32
C VAL A 298 -14.96 14.26 10.30
N VAL A 299 -14.92 13.93 9.01
CA VAL A 299 -14.68 14.91 7.95
C VAL A 299 -15.97 15.61 7.57
N MET A 300 -17.04 14.84 7.41
CA MET A 300 -18.32 15.38 6.97
C MET A 300 -19.49 14.62 7.58
N LYS A 301 -20.39 15.38 8.18
CA LYS A 301 -21.70 14.95 8.63
C LYS A 301 -22.74 15.15 7.53
N GLY A 302 -23.56 14.13 7.25
CA GLY A 302 -24.78 14.31 6.47
C GLY A 302 -24.61 14.30 4.96
N VAL A 303 -23.80 13.36 4.46
CA VAL A 303 -23.58 13.23 3.01
C VAL A 303 -24.84 12.77 2.29
N ARG A 304 -25.61 11.86 2.91
CA ARG A 304 -26.94 11.42 2.46
C ARG A 304 -27.74 10.83 3.60
N SER A 305 -29.06 10.84 3.49
CA SER A 305 -29.97 10.07 4.34
C SER A 305 -30.29 8.74 3.65
N GLU A 306 -30.06 7.64 4.35
CA GLU A 306 -30.31 6.29 3.82
C GLU A 306 -31.13 5.48 4.82
N LEU A 307 -31.93 4.55 4.31
CA LEU A 307 -32.59 3.58 5.18
C LEU A 307 -31.52 2.64 5.73
N ILE A 308 -31.45 2.50 7.05
CA ILE A 308 -30.52 1.57 7.72
C ILE A 308 -30.71 0.18 7.07
N PRO A 309 -29.62 -0.50 6.67
CA PRO A 309 -29.70 -1.85 6.10
C PRO A 309 -30.48 -2.81 7.02
N GLU A 310 -31.23 -3.75 6.46
CA GLU A 310 -32.17 -4.60 7.23
C GLU A 310 -31.52 -5.34 8.40
N HIS A 311 -30.27 -5.79 8.23
CA HIS A 311 -29.51 -6.50 9.26
C HIS A 311 -29.03 -5.62 10.43
N LEU A 312 -29.08 -4.29 10.29
CA LEU A 312 -28.76 -3.32 11.34
C LEU A 312 -30.02 -2.65 11.92
N ARG A 313 -31.22 -3.00 11.43
CA ARG A 313 -32.47 -2.42 11.95
C ARG A 313 -32.77 -3.01 13.32
N SER A 314 -32.86 -2.16 14.33
CA SER A 314 -33.52 -2.53 15.58
C SER A 314 -35.04 -2.52 15.37
N PHE A 315 -35.70 -3.63 15.68
CA PHE A 315 -37.17 -3.75 15.66
C PHE A 315 -37.89 -2.72 16.56
N PHE A 316 -37.16 -2.02 17.43
CA PHE A 316 -37.70 -1.07 18.41
C PHE A 316 -37.51 0.41 18.03
N ALA A 317 -36.81 0.73 16.94
CA ALA A 317 -36.57 2.12 16.53
C ALA A 317 -37.76 2.68 15.72
N ARG A 318 -38.22 3.91 16.05
CA ARG A 318 -39.37 4.58 15.39
C ARG A 318 -39.03 5.20 14.02
N GLY A 319 -37.77 5.20 13.61
CA GLY A 319 -37.33 5.75 12.33
C GLY A 319 -36.20 4.91 11.75
N ASN A 320 -36.36 4.48 10.50
CA ASN A 320 -35.37 3.64 9.80
C ASN A 320 -34.38 4.46 8.98
N THR A 321 -34.46 5.79 9.02
CA THR A 321 -33.58 6.68 8.28
C THR A 321 -32.39 7.07 9.15
N ALA A 322 -31.19 6.75 8.71
CA ALA A 322 -29.94 7.21 9.32
C ALA A 322 -29.25 8.23 8.41
N LEU A 323 -28.52 9.13 9.05
CA LEU A 323 -27.63 10.07 8.41
C LEU A 323 -26.24 9.43 8.30
N ILE A 324 -25.62 9.45 7.12
CA ILE A 324 -24.26 8.92 6.96
C ILE A 324 -23.24 10.03 7.28
N ALA A 325 -22.33 9.74 8.20
CA ALA A 325 -21.11 10.53 8.39
C ALA A 325 -19.91 9.78 7.83
N ILE A 326 -19.00 10.54 7.22
CA ILE A 326 -17.72 10.04 6.72
C ILE A 326 -16.64 10.42 7.72
N LEU A 327 -15.96 9.39 8.23
CA LEU A 327 -14.77 9.54 9.07
C LEU A 327 -13.53 9.12 8.29
N LYS A 328 -12.42 9.81 8.51
CA LYS A 328 -11.11 9.43 7.98
C LYS A 328 -10.18 9.01 9.11
N PRO A 329 -9.47 7.87 8.98
CA PRO A 329 -8.45 7.47 9.95
C PRO A 329 -7.36 8.55 10.06
N ASP A 330 -6.83 8.75 11.26
CA ASP A 330 -5.76 9.74 11.47
C ASP A 330 -4.42 9.23 10.94
N GLU A 331 -3.59 10.16 10.44
CA GLU A 331 -2.27 9.86 9.87
C GLU A 331 -1.26 9.42 10.96
N GLY A 332 -0.34 8.50 10.61
CA GLY A 332 0.70 7.98 11.49
C GLY A 332 0.32 6.78 12.36
N GLN A 333 -0.94 6.31 12.31
CA GLN A 333 -1.36 5.13 13.06
C GLN A 333 -0.96 3.83 12.37
N VAL A 334 -0.67 2.82 13.18
CA VAL A 334 -0.34 1.49 12.68
C VAL A 334 -1.55 0.58 12.82
N ILE A 335 -2.14 0.21 11.69
CA ILE A 335 -3.40 -0.54 11.62
C ILE A 335 -3.14 -1.88 10.89
N PRO A 336 -3.69 -3.02 11.35
CA PRO A 336 -3.59 -4.28 10.61
C PRO A 336 -4.29 -4.17 9.25
N PHE A 337 -3.67 -4.63 8.16
CA PHE A 337 -4.23 -4.47 6.80
C PHE A 337 -5.64 -5.07 6.65
N TRP A 338 -5.90 -6.25 7.25
CA TRP A 338 -7.21 -6.89 7.22
C TRP A 338 -8.31 -6.04 7.85
N SER A 339 -7.96 -5.22 8.83
CA SER A 339 -8.90 -4.36 9.56
C SER A 339 -9.32 -3.13 8.75
N ALA A 340 -8.74 -2.92 7.56
CA ALA A 340 -9.11 -1.87 6.60
C ALA A 340 -9.77 -2.41 5.32
N THR A 341 -10.29 -3.64 5.37
CA THR A 341 -10.98 -4.26 4.23
C THR A 341 -12.34 -3.60 4.00
N SER A 342 -12.67 -3.34 2.72
CA SER A 342 -13.96 -2.77 2.33
C SER A 342 -15.13 -3.68 2.76
N GLY A 343 -16.19 -3.08 3.33
CA GLY A 343 -17.39 -3.78 3.78
C GLY A 343 -17.31 -4.38 5.18
N LEU A 344 -16.20 -4.22 5.91
CA LEU A 344 -16.07 -4.73 7.27
C LEU A 344 -16.97 -3.93 8.25
N PRO A 345 -17.84 -4.59 9.03
CA PRO A 345 -18.65 -3.91 10.04
C PRO A 345 -17.75 -3.41 11.18
N VAL A 346 -17.95 -2.16 11.58
CA VAL A 346 -17.20 -1.52 12.66
C VAL A 346 -18.13 -0.78 13.59
N LYS A 347 -17.72 -0.62 14.85
CA LYS A 347 -18.40 0.24 15.82
C LYS A 347 -17.61 1.52 16.00
N VAL A 348 -18.24 2.65 15.71
CA VAL A 348 -17.66 3.98 15.87
C VAL A 348 -18.09 4.54 17.21
N ARG A 349 -17.13 4.80 18.09
CA ARG A 349 -17.33 5.42 19.39
C ARG A 349 -16.86 6.86 19.35
N ILE A 350 -17.74 7.78 19.71
CA ILE A 350 -17.40 9.20 19.81
C ILE A 350 -17.39 9.60 21.29
N ASN A 351 -16.27 10.19 21.71
CA ASN A 351 -16.09 10.68 23.07
C ASN A 351 -16.68 12.09 23.17
N ASN A 352 -17.67 12.27 24.04
CA ASN A 352 -18.28 13.59 24.27
C ASN A 352 -17.38 14.53 25.08
N ILE A 353 -16.27 14.03 25.66
CA ILE A 353 -15.31 14.82 26.45
C ILE A 353 -13.89 14.47 26.01
N ARG A 354 -13.10 15.50 25.72
CA ARG A 354 -11.71 15.38 25.25
C ARG A 354 -10.77 15.03 26.42
N PHE A 355 -10.37 13.77 26.50
CA PHE A 355 -9.13 13.37 27.16
C PHE A 355 -8.34 12.49 26.19
N GLY A 356 -7.10 12.89 25.92
CA GLY A 356 -6.17 12.14 25.08
C GLY A 356 -5.78 10.86 25.80
N ASP A 357 -6.14 9.72 25.22
CA ASP A 357 -5.68 8.41 25.66
C ASP A 357 -4.62 7.96 24.66
N ASP A 358 -3.35 8.12 25.02
CA ASP A 358 -2.20 7.52 24.35
C ASP A 358 -2.16 6.04 24.76
N ARG A 359 -2.72 5.16 23.93
CA ARG A 359 -2.55 3.71 24.09
C ARG A 359 -1.75 3.17 22.92
N THR A 360 -0.50 2.84 23.20
CA THR A 360 0.40 2.14 22.30
C THR A 360 0.01 0.67 22.21
N ILE A 361 -0.34 0.23 21.00
CA ILE A 361 -0.63 -1.18 20.69
C ILE A 361 0.71 -1.90 20.49
N GLN A 362 1.06 -2.80 21.40
CA GLN A 362 2.05 -3.85 21.15
C GLN A 362 1.31 -5.10 20.70
N ASN A 363 1.52 -5.53 19.45
CA ASN A 363 1.52 -6.94 19.05
C ASN A 363 2.05 -7.14 17.63
N SER A 364 2.64 -8.31 17.43
CA SER A 364 3.45 -8.75 16.30
C SER A 364 2.61 -9.40 15.18
N GLU A 365 2.01 -8.59 14.30
CA GLU A 365 1.50 -9.00 12.98
C GLU A 365 1.74 -7.83 11.99
N MET A 366 1.62 -8.08 10.67
CA MET A 366 1.99 -7.09 9.64
C MET A 366 1.30 -5.73 9.83
N LEU A 367 2.14 -4.69 10.00
CA LEU A 367 1.78 -3.34 10.43
C LEU A 367 1.70 -2.40 9.20
N TYR A 368 0.61 -1.65 9.05
CA TYR A 368 0.47 -0.59 8.03
C TYR A 368 0.44 0.79 8.72
N GLU A 369 1.43 1.64 8.45
CA GLU A 369 1.49 3.02 8.93
C GLU A 369 0.73 3.94 7.97
N VAL A 370 -0.31 4.60 8.47
CA VAL A 370 -1.10 5.57 7.71
C VAL A 370 -0.20 6.72 7.24
N GLY A 371 0.08 6.79 5.94
CA GLY A 371 0.95 7.82 5.32
C GLY A 371 2.38 7.37 4.98
N ARG A 372 2.82 6.17 5.40
CA ARG A 372 4.15 5.62 5.04
C ARG A 372 4.14 4.19 4.50
N GLY A 373 3.02 3.46 4.58
CA GLY A 373 2.90 2.11 4.01
C GLY A 373 3.29 1.01 5.00
N ILE A 374 3.75 -0.14 4.49
CA ILE A 374 3.99 -1.36 5.29
C ILE A 374 5.27 -1.21 6.11
N VAL A 375 5.17 -1.49 7.42
CA VAL A 375 6.32 -1.66 8.31
C VAL A 375 6.40 -3.12 8.74
N THR A 376 7.41 -3.84 8.27
CA THR A 376 7.74 -5.16 8.85
C THR A 376 8.42 -4.94 10.20
N SER A 377 7.68 -5.00 11.30
CA SER A 377 8.29 -5.02 12.64
C SER A 377 8.80 -6.43 12.95
N ILE A 378 10.12 -6.57 13.09
CA ILE A 378 10.70 -7.57 13.98
C ILE A 378 11.28 -6.77 15.14
N PRO A 379 10.61 -6.69 16.30
CA PRO A 379 11.20 -6.06 17.46
C PRO A 379 12.19 -7.05 18.07
N ASN A 380 13.45 -7.00 17.64
CA ASN A 380 14.53 -7.64 18.40
C ASN A 380 15.26 -6.55 19.23
N PRO A 381 14.98 -6.42 20.54
CA PRO A 381 15.56 -5.38 21.39
C PRO A 381 17.09 -5.50 21.58
N GLU A 382 17.72 -6.57 21.09
CA GLU A 382 19.17 -6.77 21.22
C GLU A 382 20.00 -6.00 20.17
N LEU A 383 19.43 -5.63 19.00
CA LEU A 383 20.22 -4.94 17.96
C LEU A 383 20.46 -3.45 18.25
N GLN A 384 19.67 -2.83 19.14
CA GLN A 384 19.83 -1.40 19.48
C GLN A 384 20.95 -1.15 20.51
N LYS A 385 21.36 -2.17 21.26
CA LYS A 385 22.56 -2.07 22.13
C LYS A 385 23.84 -2.13 21.30
N THR A 386 23.90 -3.01 20.30
CA THR A 386 25.10 -3.19 19.47
C THR A 386 25.40 -1.96 18.62
N VAL A 387 24.37 -1.24 18.14
CA VAL A 387 24.57 -0.03 17.33
C VAL A 387 25.05 1.16 18.17
N ARG A 388 24.59 1.30 19.43
CA ARG A 388 25.09 2.37 20.33
C ARG A 388 26.50 2.11 20.84
N GLU A 389 26.89 0.87 21.09
CA GLU A 389 28.28 0.54 21.49
C GLU A 389 29.27 0.59 20.30
N SER A 390 28.79 0.44 19.05
CA SER A 390 29.66 0.50 17.86
C SER A 390 30.05 1.91 17.39
N ILE A 391 29.40 2.97 17.90
CA ILE A 391 29.67 4.36 17.50
C ILE A 391 30.74 5.03 18.40
N GLU A 392 30.96 4.53 19.62
CA GLU A 392 31.96 5.09 20.55
C GLU A 392 33.34 4.41 20.51
N ALA A 393 33.53 3.34 19.73
CA ALA A 393 34.77 2.55 19.73
C ALA A 393 35.60 2.65 18.43
N THR A 394 35.60 3.79 17.74
CA THR A 394 36.50 4.03 16.58
C THR A 394 37.51 5.14 16.87
N GLU A 395 38.38 4.92 17.86
CA GLU A 395 39.70 5.56 17.90
C GLU A 395 40.80 4.54 18.24
N LYS A 396 41.56 4.22 17.18
CA LYS A 396 42.91 3.64 17.13
C LYS A 396 43.16 2.15 17.44
N PRO A 397 44.21 1.57 16.80
CA PRO A 397 44.28 0.15 16.49
C PRO A 397 45.27 -0.58 17.42
N GLU A 398 45.03 -1.86 17.70
CA GLU A 398 46.13 -2.82 17.89
C GLU A 398 45.67 -4.29 17.89
N ARG A 399 46.37 -5.07 17.07
CA ARG A 399 46.83 -6.46 17.30
C ARG A 399 45.81 -7.54 17.68
N ALA A 400 45.44 -8.33 16.68
CA ALA A 400 44.96 -9.70 16.89
C ALA A 400 46.15 -10.67 16.98
N ASN A 401 46.13 -11.54 17.99
CA ASN A 401 47.01 -12.70 18.06
C ASN A 401 46.18 -13.92 18.52
N LYS A 402 46.26 -14.99 17.71
CA LYS A 402 46.00 -16.43 18.00
C LYS A 402 44.59 -16.81 18.47
N GLY A 403 43.90 -17.78 17.89
CA GLY A 403 44.30 -18.83 16.95
C GLY A 403 43.66 -20.14 17.40
N THR A 404 42.91 -20.79 16.52
CA THR A 404 42.72 -22.25 16.56
C THR A 404 42.59 -22.76 15.13
N THR A 405 43.70 -23.28 14.62
CA THR A 405 43.83 -24.07 13.39
C THR A 405 43.33 -25.49 13.60
N VAL A 406 42.90 -26.13 12.50
CA VAL A 406 43.24 -27.50 12.01
C VAL A 406 42.12 -27.95 11.04
N PRO A 407 42.39 -28.62 9.89
CA PRO A 407 43.56 -28.61 9.01
C PRO A 407 43.22 -28.37 7.51
N ASP A 408 44.27 -28.16 6.73
CA ASP A 408 44.29 -28.11 5.27
C ASP A 408 43.61 -29.31 4.59
N ILE A 409 42.61 -28.99 3.75
CA ILE A 409 42.30 -29.72 2.53
C ILE A 409 42.25 -28.66 1.44
N GLY A 410 43.10 -28.84 0.42
CA GLY A 410 43.47 -27.87 -0.63
C GLY A 410 42.49 -26.74 -0.93
N ASN A 411 42.99 -25.50 -0.81
CA ASN A 411 42.46 -24.29 -1.44
C ASN A 411 42.46 -24.47 -2.97
N ALA A 412 41.47 -25.16 -3.52
CA ALA A 412 41.21 -25.17 -4.95
C ALA A 412 39.85 -24.51 -5.20
N GLY A 413 39.89 -23.25 -5.63
CA GLY A 413 38.74 -22.54 -6.18
C GLY A 413 37.74 -22.03 -5.15
N ARG A 414 38.21 -21.35 -4.11
CA ARG A 414 37.39 -20.72 -3.08
C ARG A 414 36.38 -19.72 -3.67
N PHE A 415 36.82 -18.91 -4.63
CA PHE A 415 36.01 -17.92 -5.31
C PHE A 415 35.68 -18.37 -6.72
N ARG A 416 34.41 -18.28 -7.11
CA ARG A 416 33.95 -18.67 -8.45
C ARG A 416 33.22 -17.52 -9.10
N ILE A 417 33.53 -17.23 -10.37
CA ILE A 417 32.82 -16.21 -11.14
C ILE A 417 31.59 -16.87 -11.75
N ILE A 418 30.41 -16.52 -11.25
CA ILE A 418 29.12 -17.05 -11.68
C ILE A 418 28.60 -16.22 -12.85
N THR A 419 28.20 -16.88 -13.93
CA THR A 419 27.57 -16.23 -15.08
C THR A 419 26.05 -16.38 -15.07
N ASN A 420 25.54 -17.56 -14.67
CA ASN A 420 24.12 -17.88 -14.73
C ASN A 420 23.71 -18.85 -13.61
N VAL A 421 22.44 -18.80 -13.22
CA VAL A 421 21.84 -19.71 -12.24
C VAL A 421 20.58 -20.32 -12.84
N PHE A 422 20.48 -21.65 -12.83
CA PHE A 422 19.38 -22.41 -13.41
C PHE A 422 18.67 -23.27 -12.37
N GLN A 423 17.37 -23.53 -12.57
CA GLN A 423 16.62 -24.47 -11.73
C GLN A 423 16.79 -25.93 -12.20
N ARG A 424 16.95 -26.14 -13.52
CA ARG A 424 17.13 -27.46 -14.13
C ARG A 424 18.58 -27.68 -14.57
N GLU A 425 19.07 -28.91 -14.40
CA GLU A 425 20.45 -29.28 -14.71
C GLU A 425 20.76 -29.22 -16.21
N GLU A 426 19.81 -29.61 -17.06
CA GLU A 426 19.95 -29.64 -18.53
C GLU A 426 20.35 -28.28 -19.10
N ASN A 427 19.72 -27.20 -18.61
CA ASN A 427 20.02 -25.83 -19.02
C ASN A 427 21.42 -25.40 -18.57
N ALA A 428 21.85 -25.84 -17.38
CA ALA A 428 23.20 -25.58 -16.89
C ALA A 428 24.26 -26.32 -17.73
N VAL A 429 24.00 -27.55 -18.16
CA VAL A 429 24.89 -28.32 -19.05
C VAL A 429 25.01 -27.65 -20.41
N GLN A 430 23.88 -27.25 -21.01
CA GLN A 430 23.87 -26.56 -22.29
C GLN A 430 24.64 -25.23 -22.21
N ARG A 431 24.51 -24.49 -21.12
CA ARG A 431 25.24 -23.23 -20.92
C ARG A 431 26.75 -23.46 -20.72
N VAL A 432 27.15 -24.50 -19.98
CA VAL A 432 28.58 -24.86 -19.85
C VAL A 432 29.19 -25.20 -21.21
N ALA A 433 28.49 -25.98 -22.05
CA ALA A 433 28.95 -26.30 -23.40
C ALA A 433 29.15 -25.02 -24.24
N GLN A 434 28.19 -24.10 -24.20
CA GLN A 434 28.30 -22.80 -24.89
C GLN A 434 29.48 -21.95 -24.41
N LEU A 435 29.82 -21.99 -23.11
CA LEU A 435 30.95 -21.24 -22.56
C LEU A 435 32.28 -21.89 -22.98
N CYS A 436 32.35 -23.22 -23.01
CA CYS A 436 33.51 -23.95 -23.51
C CYS A 436 33.78 -23.65 -24.99
N ASP A 437 32.75 -23.60 -25.83
CA ASP A 437 32.86 -23.26 -27.26
C ASP A 437 33.33 -21.81 -27.49
N ARG A 438 33.22 -20.95 -26.48
CA ARG A 438 33.60 -19.52 -26.53
C ARG A 438 34.94 -19.22 -25.85
N ASN A 439 35.85 -20.19 -25.82
CA ASN A 439 37.20 -20.09 -25.26
C ASN A 439 37.27 -19.87 -23.73
N LEU A 440 36.26 -20.32 -22.98
CA LEU A 440 36.30 -20.38 -21.51
C LEU A 440 36.33 -21.84 -21.03
N PRO A 441 37.47 -22.55 -21.17
CA PRO A 441 37.56 -24.00 -20.89
C PRO A 441 37.46 -24.35 -19.40
N ALA A 442 37.63 -23.37 -18.50
CA ALA A 442 37.46 -23.55 -17.05
C ALA A 442 35.99 -23.47 -16.60
N SER A 443 35.05 -23.42 -17.55
CA SER A 443 33.63 -23.32 -17.25
C SER A 443 33.06 -24.64 -16.76
N ALA A 444 32.31 -24.60 -15.66
CA ALA A 444 31.64 -25.77 -15.12
C ALA A 444 30.41 -25.37 -14.28
N LYS A 445 29.70 -26.37 -13.77
CA LYS A 445 28.47 -26.20 -12.98
C LYS A 445 28.66 -26.65 -11.53
N MET A 446 27.89 -26.07 -10.63
CA MET A 446 27.84 -26.41 -9.21
C MET A 446 26.39 -26.41 -8.74
N TYR A 447 25.98 -27.44 -8.01
CA TYR A 447 24.67 -27.46 -7.37
C TYR A 447 24.77 -26.91 -5.95
N ARG A 448 23.97 -25.88 -5.64
CA ARG A 448 23.93 -25.26 -4.31
C ARG A 448 22.53 -24.71 -4.05
N SER A 449 22.00 -24.90 -2.86
CA SER A 449 20.72 -24.30 -2.40
C SER A 449 19.54 -24.47 -3.38
N GLY A 450 19.40 -25.68 -3.93
CA GLY A 450 18.29 -26.01 -4.83
C GLY A 450 18.45 -25.51 -6.27
N ARG A 451 19.60 -24.92 -6.63
CA ARG A 451 19.86 -24.34 -7.95
C ARG A 451 21.22 -24.74 -8.50
N TRP A 452 21.33 -24.74 -9.83
CA TRP A 452 22.55 -24.99 -10.59
C TRP A 452 23.24 -23.68 -10.97
N TYR A 453 24.38 -23.42 -10.37
CA TYR A 453 25.25 -22.28 -10.65
C TYR A 453 26.23 -22.67 -11.75
N VAL A 454 26.29 -21.88 -12.82
CA VAL A 454 27.30 -22.02 -13.87
C VAL A 454 28.38 -20.97 -13.64
N TYR A 455 29.62 -21.41 -13.54
CA TYR A 455 30.79 -20.55 -13.34
C TYR A 455 31.76 -20.69 -14.51
N CYS A 456 32.47 -19.62 -14.83
CA CYS A 456 33.45 -19.58 -15.93
C CYS A 456 34.90 -19.75 -15.48
N SER A 457 35.21 -19.45 -14.22
CA SER A 457 36.55 -19.59 -13.64
C SER A 457 36.50 -19.81 -12.13
N MET A 458 37.60 -20.36 -11.60
CA MET A 458 37.84 -20.56 -10.17
C MET A 458 39.13 -19.84 -9.76
N HIS A 459 39.10 -19.21 -8.60
CA HIS A 459 40.22 -18.44 -8.05
C HIS A 459 40.37 -18.72 -6.55
N ASP A 460 41.60 -18.66 -6.05
CA ASP A 460 41.89 -18.94 -4.64
C ASP A 460 41.84 -17.66 -3.79
N THR A 461 42.11 -16.51 -4.40
CA THR A 461 42.03 -15.19 -3.76
C THR A 461 40.90 -14.33 -4.33
N LEU A 462 40.36 -13.44 -3.49
CA LEU A 462 39.28 -12.53 -3.89
C LEU A 462 39.76 -11.46 -4.88
N GLU A 463 41.03 -11.08 -4.80
CA GLU A 463 41.64 -10.06 -5.65
C GLU A 463 41.79 -10.57 -7.09
N GLU A 464 42.29 -11.80 -7.26
CA GLU A 464 42.35 -12.46 -8.58
C GLU A 464 40.96 -12.63 -9.21
N ALA A 465 39.96 -13.00 -8.40
CA ALA A 465 38.59 -13.15 -8.88
C ALA A 465 38.00 -11.81 -9.36
N ARG A 466 38.34 -10.69 -8.71
CA ARG A 466 37.89 -9.34 -9.12
C ARG A 466 38.57 -8.89 -10.40
N GLU A 467 39.88 -9.08 -10.52
CA GLU A 467 40.61 -8.73 -11.72
C GLU A 467 40.12 -9.55 -12.93
N ALA A 468 39.87 -10.86 -12.73
CA ALA A 468 39.32 -11.72 -13.76
C ALA A 468 37.89 -11.31 -14.16
N LEU A 469 37.04 -10.91 -13.20
CA LEU A 469 35.70 -10.39 -13.47
C LEU A 469 35.76 -9.09 -14.29
N ASP A 470 36.60 -8.14 -13.90
CA ASP A 470 36.76 -6.86 -14.60
C ASP A 470 37.25 -7.05 -16.03
N ASN A 471 38.19 -7.97 -16.25
CA ASN A 471 38.67 -8.33 -17.59
C ASN A 471 37.56 -8.99 -18.43
N LEU A 472 36.73 -9.83 -17.83
CA LEU A 472 35.63 -10.55 -18.49
C LEU A 472 34.47 -9.61 -18.87
N VAL A 473 34.14 -8.64 -18.00
CA VAL A 473 33.15 -7.58 -18.26
C VAL A 473 33.64 -6.62 -19.35
N ARG A 474 34.94 -6.26 -19.35
CA ARG A 474 35.54 -5.38 -20.37
C ARG A 474 35.57 -6.01 -21.76
N THR A 475 35.79 -7.31 -21.85
CA THR A 475 35.92 -8.03 -23.13
C THR A 475 34.58 -8.36 -23.76
N THR A 476 33.52 -8.58 -22.98
CA THR A 476 32.23 -9.03 -23.51
C THR A 476 31.05 -8.48 -22.70
N ARG A 477 30.21 -7.64 -23.33
CA ARG A 477 29.01 -7.05 -22.70
C ARG A 477 27.99 -8.07 -22.19
N GLU A 478 28.04 -9.31 -22.68
CA GLU A 478 27.11 -10.39 -22.26
C GLU A 478 27.31 -10.81 -20.80
N TYR A 479 28.46 -10.48 -20.18
CA TYR A 479 28.79 -10.91 -18.82
C TYR A 479 28.75 -9.80 -17.79
N ASN A 480 28.06 -8.68 -18.07
CA ASN A 480 27.88 -7.59 -17.12
C ASN A 480 27.20 -8.04 -15.81
N ASP A 481 26.38 -9.10 -15.89
CA ASP A 481 25.66 -9.64 -14.74
C ASP A 481 26.45 -10.75 -13.99
N ALA A 482 27.72 -10.98 -14.36
CA ALA A 482 28.57 -11.95 -13.68
C ALA A 482 29.01 -11.43 -12.30
N TRP A 483 29.10 -12.33 -11.32
CA TRP A 483 29.45 -11.97 -9.94
C TRP A 483 30.25 -13.07 -9.24
N ILE A 484 30.95 -12.72 -8.16
CA ILE A 484 31.86 -13.63 -7.45
C ILE A 484 31.13 -14.30 -6.28
N LEU A 485 31.12 -15.62 -6.26
CA LEU A 485 30.61 -16.44 -5.18
C LEU A 485 31.76 -16.99 -4.31
N ASP A 486 31.74 -16.68 -3.01
CA ASP A 486 32.59 -17.37 -2.01
C ASP A 486 31.94 -18.71 -1.63
N THR A 487 32.61 -19.79 -1.97
CA THR A 487 32.12 -21.16 -1.71
C THR A 487 32.17 -21.55 -0.23
N HIS A 488 32.97 -20.86 0.60
CA HIS A 488 33.16 -21.17 2.02
C HIS A 488 32.26 -20.36 2.97
N LYS A 489 31.57 -19.34 2.48
CA LYS A 489 30.70 -18.51 3.33
C LYS A 489 29.41 -19.27 3.65
N PRO A 490 29.08 -19.51 4.94
CA PRO A 490 27.82 -20.14 5.33
C PRO A 490 26.64 -19.20 5.01
N GLU A 491 25.55 -19.77 4.51
CA GLU A 491 24.37 -19.00 4.08
C GLU A 491 23.53 -18.54 5.27
N LYS A 492 23.02 -17.30 5.19
CA LYS A 492 21.93 -16.83 6.05
C LYS A 492 20.64 -17.52 5.57
N LYS A 493 20.01 -18.29 6.46
CA LYS A 493 18.74 -18.96 6.22
C LYS A 493 17.60 -17.98 6.02
#